data_AF-A0A1S8KL91-F1
#
_entry.id   AF-A0A1S8KL91-F1
#
_cell.length_a   1.000
_cell.length_b   1.000
_cell.length_c   1.000
_cell.angle_alpha   90.00
_cell.angle_beta   90.00
_cell.angle_gamma   90.00
#
_symmetry.space_group_name_H-M   'P 1'
#
loop_
_entity.id
_entity.type
_entity.pdbx_description
1 polymer ?
#
loop_
_entity_poly.entity_id
_entity_poly.type
_entity_poly.pdbx_seq_one_letter_code
_entity_poly.pdbx_strand_id
1 'polypeptide(L)'
;MKLSALWKDTFREVRGTLSRFLSIFAIIFLGVAFFAGLVATGPVMMETSDAYYKEHNLADMQVLSTGGLVDEDIERLEAVEHAVVEPGYMLDVLIGIIKRSDFLE
;
A
#
# COMPACT_ATOMS: atom_id res chain seq x y z
N MET A 1 -46.23 -6.46 -23.95
CA MET A 1 -46.24 -4.99 -23.80
C MET A 1 -46.46 -4.52 -22.34
N LYS A 2 -46.01 -5.26 -21.30
CA LYS A 2 -46.25 -4.90 -19.89
C LYS A 2 -45.03 -4.33 -19.15
N LEU A 3 -43.81 -4.73 -19.53
CA LEU A 3 -42.58 -4.24 -18.89
C LEU A 3 -42.38 -2.74 -19.09
N SER A 4 -42.63 -2.21 -20.30
CA SER A 4 -42.41 -0.79 -20.57
C SER A 4 -43.32 0.13 -19.75
N ALA A 5 -44.53 -0.32 -19.40
CA ALA A 5 -45.45 0.44 -18.56
C ALA A 5 -44.93 0.50 -17.11
N LEU A 6 -44.48 -0.64 -16.55
CA LEU A 6 -43.91 -0.73 -15.20
C LEU A 6 -42.69 0.17 -15.03
N TRP A 7 -41.71 0.09 -15.94
CA TRP A 7 -40.52 0.94 -15.90
C TRP A 7 -40.85 2.43 -15.96
N LYS A 8 -41.86 2.79 -16.76
CA LYS A 8 -42.30 4.17 -16.93
C LYS A 8 -43.01 4.71 -15.68
N ASP A 9 -43.78 3.86 -15.01
CA ASP A 9 -44.39 4.19 -13.71
C ASP A 9 -43.33 4.32 -12.60
N THR A 10 -42.36 3.40 -12.52
CA THR A 10 -41.25 3.51 -11.56
C THR A 10 -40.47 4.81 -11.74
N PHE A 11 -40.13 5.19 -12.97
CA PHE A 11 -39.41 6.44 -13.24
C PHE A 11 -40.25 7.69 -12.89
N ARG A 12 -41.57 7.60 -13.10
CA ARG A 12 -42.51 8.67 -12.75
C ARG A 12 -42.62 8.84 -11.23
N GLU A 13 -42.64 7.73 -10.49
CA GLU A 13 -42.70 7.71 -9.03
C GLU A 13 -41.39 8.21 -8.38
N VAL A 14 -40.24 7.84 -8.96
CA VAL A 14 -38.93 8.38 -8.57
C VAL A 14 -38.88 9.91 -8.73
N ARG A 15 -39.41 10.44 -9.85
CA ARG A 15 -39.54 11.89 -10.05
C ARG A 15 -40.53 12.56 -9.10
N GLY A 16 -41.59 11.87 -8.70
CA GLY A 16 -42.56 12.37 -7.73
C GLY A 16 -42.00 12.45 -6.29
N THR A 17 -41.00 11.62 -5.95
CA THR A 17 -40.44 11.50 -4.59
C THR A 17 -38.92 11.60 -4.55
N LEU A 18 -38.35 12.56 -5.29
CA LEU A 18 -36.90 12.70 -5.49
C LEU A 18 -36.09 12.74 -4.19
N SER A 19 -36.54 13.46 -3.16
CA SER A 19 -35.82 13.56 -1.89
C SER A 19 -35.65 12.21 -1.20
N ARG A 20 -36.70 11.38 -1.17
CA ARG A 20 -36.66 10.05 -0.55
C ARG A 20 -35.78 9.09 -1.34
N PHE A 21 -35.89 9.12 -2.67
CA PHE A 21 -35.07 8.29 -3.55
C PHE A 21 -33.59 8.63 -3.39
N LEU A 22 -33.24 9.93 -3.39
CA LEU A 22 -31.85 10.37 -3.27
C LEU A 22 -31.22 9.98 -1.93
N SER A 23 -31.98 10.03 -0.83
CA SER A 23 -31.49 9.58 0.48
C SER A 23 -31.13 8.09 0.49
N ILE A 24 -32.01 7.23 -0.02
CA ILE A 24 -31.76 5.77 -0.08
C ILE A 24 -30.60 5.48 -1.03
N PHE A 25 -30.58 6.12 -2.19
CA PHE A 25 -29.50 6.01 -3.15
C PHE A 25 -28.15 6.40 -2.52
N ALA A 26 -28.08 7.53 -1.81
CA ALA A 26 -26.86 8.00 -1.18
C ALA A 26 -26.33 7.01 -0.12
N ILE A 27 -27.21 6.43 0.71
CA ILE A 27 -26.82 5.44 1.72
C ILE A 27 -26.23 4.18 1.06
N ILE A 28 -26.90 3.66 0.02
CA ILE A 28 -26.44 2.48 -0.71
C ILE A 28 -25.13 2.79 -1.45
N PHE A 29 -25.07 3.93 -2.14
CA PHE A 29 -23.89 4.39 -2.86
C PHE A 29 -22.68 4.49 -1.93
N LEU A 30 -22.87 5.10 -0.75
CA LEU A 30 -21.83 5.20 0.27
C LEU A 30 -21.33 3.81 0.66
N GLY A 31 -22.22 2.88 1.00
CA GLY A 31 -21.85 1.52 1.40
C GLY A 31 -21.05 0.79 0.31
N VAL A 32 -21.52 0.84 -0.94
CA VAL A 32 -20.87 0.15 -2.07
C VAL A 32 -19.54 0.80 -2.44
N ALA A 33 -19.46 2.13 -2.46
CA ALA A 33 -18.23 2.85 -2.78
C ALA A 33 -17.12 2.57 -1.75
N PHE A 34 -17.46 2.58 -0.46
CA PHE A 34 -16.51 2.22 0.59
C PHE A 34 -16.05 0.76 0.48
N PHE A 35 -16.98 -0.17 0.26
CA PHE A 35 -16.63 -1.59 0.10
C PHE A 35 -15.72 -1.82 -1.10
N ALA A 36 -16.08 -1.26 -2.26
CA ALA A 36 -15.27 -1.37 -3.47
C ALA A 36 -13.88 -0.72 -3.29
N GLY A 37 -13.82 0.46 -2.65
CA GLY A 37 -12.57 1.14 -2.35
C GLY A 37 -11.66 0.30 -1.44
N LEU A 38 -12.19 -0.25 -0.35
CA LEU A 38 -11.41 -1.07 0.58
C LEU A 38 -10.81 -2.32 -0.09
N VAL A 39 -11.59 -3.01 -0.90
CA VAL A 39 -11.12 -4.21 -1.62
C VAL A 39 -10.09 -3.85 -2.68
N ALA A 40 -10.23 -2.72 -3.36
CA ALA A 40 -9.30 -2.27 -4.39
C ALA A 40 -7.96 -1.78 -3.80
N THR A 41 -7.94 -1.20 -2.59
CA THR A 41 -6.72 -0.66 -1.99
C THR A 41 -5.63 -1.72 -1.80
N GLY A 42 -6.00 -2.94 -1.37
CA GLY A 42 -5.04 -4.03 -1.14
C GLY A 42 -4.15 -4.35 -2.36
N PRO A 43 -4.72 -4.77 -3.51
CA PRO A 43 -3.93 -5.06 -4.71
C PRO A 43 -3.21 -3.83 -5.24
N VAL A 44 -3.82 -2.64 -5.17
CA VAL A 44 -3.18 -1.39 -5.61
C VAL A 44 -1.93 -1.07 -4.80
N MET A 45 -1.97 -1.23 -3.47
CA MET A 45 -0.80 -1.01 -2.62
C MET A 45 0.32 -2.01 -2.90
N MET A 46 -0.03 -3.26 -3.17
CA MET A 46 0.95 -4.30 -3.51
C MET A 46 1.63 -3.98 -4.84
N GLU A 47 0.85 -3.67 -5.88
CA GLU A 47 1.37 -3.30 -7.20
C GLU A 47 2.23 -2.03 -7.15
N THR A 48 1.81 -1.03 -6.36
CA THR A 48 2.57 0.21 -6.17
C THR A 48 3.90 -0.06 -5.47
N SER A 49 3.90 -0.90 -4.44
CA SER A 49 5.13 -1.29 -3.73
C SER A 49 6.08 -2.03 -4.67
N ASP A 50 5.59 -3.04 -5.39
CA ASP A 50 6.40 -3.82 -6.34
C ASP A 50 7.00 -2.94 -7.45
N ALA A 51 6.20 -1.99 -7.98
CA ALA A 51 6.68 -1.05 -8.99
C ALA A 51 7.79 -0.14 -8.44
N TYR A 52 7.59 0.40 -7.23
CA TYR A 52 8.56 1.27 -6.56
C TYR A 52 9.89 0.55 -6.28
N TYR A 53 9.84 -0.71 -5.82
CA TYR A 53 11.04 -1.52 -5.55
C TYR A 53 11.83 -1.78 -6.83
N LYS A 54 11.13 -2.11 -7.93
CA LYS A 54 11.77 -2.34 -9.23
C LYS A 54 12.34 -1.07 -9.85
N GLU A 55 11.64 0.06 -9.76
CA GLU A 55 12.11 1.34 -10.28
C GLU A 55 13.42 1.79 -9.62
N HIS A 56 13.52 1.58 -8.31
CA HIS A 56 14.68 1.99 -7.52
C HIS A 56 15.74 0.89 -7.34
N ASN A 57 15.58 -0.28 -7.96
CA ASN A 57 16.43 -1.47 -7.77
C ASN A 57 16.71 -1.76 -6.27
N LEU A 58 15.66 -1.72 -5.45
CA LEU A 58 15.78 -1.99 -4.01
C LEU A 58 15.97 -3.49 -3.75
N ALA A 59 16.54 -3.82 -2.59
CA ALA A 59 16.73 -5.20 -2.19
C ALA A 59 15.39 -5.93 -1.98
N ASP A 60 15.22 -7.08 -2.64
CA ASP A 60 14.06 -7.96 -2.47
C ASP A 60 14.10 -8.73 -1.14
N MET A 61 15.31 -9.07 -0.66
CA MET A 61 15.52 -9.85 0.55
C MET A 61 16.70 -9.30 1.36
N GLN A 62 16.59 -9.38 2.69
CA GLN A 62 17.66 -8.97 3.61
C GLN A 62 17.99 -10.13 4.56
N VAL A 63 19.27 -10.50 4.62
CA VAL A 63 19.78 -11.54 5.53
C VAL A 63 20.49 -10.85 6.69
N LEU A 64 20.00 -11.09 7.91
CA LEU A 64 20.55 -10.51 9.14
C LEU A 64 20.97 -11.63 10.09
N SER A 65 22.19 -11.53 10.63
CA SER A 65 22.74 -12.47 11.61
C SER A 65 23.15 -11.72 12.88
N THR A 66 22.77 -12.26 14.04
CA THR A 66 23.19 -11.70 15.35
C THR A 66 24.69 -11.90 15.62
N GLY A 67 25.29 -12.94 15.04
CA GLY A 67 26.72 -13.25 15.17
C GLY A 67 27.59 -12.58 14.10
N GLY A 68 26.99 -11.79 13.20
CA GLY A 68 27.64 -11.32 11.97
C GLY A 68 27.60 -12.36 10.86
N LEU A 69 27.89 -11.93 9.64
CA LEU A 69 28.13 -12.78 8.48
C LEU A 69 29.63 -12.76 8.17
N VAL A 70 30.20 -13.92 7.85
CA VAL A 70 31.60 -14.03 7.42
C VAL A 70 31.71 -14.15 5.91
N ASP A 71 32.90 -13.94 5.35
CA ASP A 71 33.13 -13.94 3.90
C ASP A 71 32.68 -15.26 3.23
N GLU A 72 32.84 -16.40 3.91
CA GLU A 72 32.35 -17.70 3.42
C GLU A 72 30.83 -17.73 3.24
N ASP A 73 30.07 -17.04 4.09
CA ASP A 73 28.61 -16.95 3.95
C ASP A 73 28.23 -16.06 2.75
N ILE A 74 29.01 -15.01 2.47
CA ILE A 74 28.82 -14.14 1.31
C ILE A 74 29.07 -14.93 0.02
N GLU A 75 30.18 -15.68 -0.05
CA GLU A 75 30.49 -16.54 -1.21
C GLU A 75 29.39 -17.58 -1.49
N ARG A 76 28.80 -18.16 -0.43
CA ARG A 76 27.68 -19.10 -0.56
C ARG A 76 26.41 -18.42 -1.10
N LEU A 77 26.16 -17.17 -0.74
CA LEU A 77 25.01 -16.40 -1.23
C LEU A 77 25.21 -15.96 -2.68
N GLU A 78 26.42 -15.57 -3.07
CA GLU A 78 26.74 -15.21 -4.47
C GLU A 78 26.68 -16.41 -5.42
N ALA A 79 26.88 -17.63 -4.91
CA ALA A 79 26.76 -18.85 -5.69
C ALA A 79 25.29 -19.21 -6.04
N VAL A 80 24.30 -18.50 -5.50
CA VAL A 80 22.88 -18.70 -5.82
C VAL A 80 22.57 -18.10 -7.20
N GLU A 81 21.90 -18.89 -8.05
CA GLU A 81 21.54 -18.46 -9.39
C GLU A 81 20.65 -17.20 -9.36
N HIS A 82 21.03 -16.18 -10.12
CA HIS A 82 20.39 -14.85 -10.19
C HIS A 82 20.46 -13.99 -8.91
N ALA A 83 21.25 -14.37 -7.91
CA ALA A 83 21.47 -13.54 -6.73
C ALA A 83 22.45 -12.40 -7.03
N VAL A 84 22.08 -11.19 -6.62
CA VAL A 84 23.00 -10.04 -6.51
C VAL A 84 23.12 -9.75 -5.01
N VAL A 85 24.32 -9.91 -4.46
CA VAL A 85 24.57 -9.79 -3.02
C VAL A 85 25.27 -8.46 -2.73
N GLU A 86 24.72 -7.70 -1.78
CA GLU A 86 25.34 -6.47 -1.28
C GLU A 86 25.60 -6.61 0.24
N PRO A 87 26.85 -6.83 0.66
CA PRO A 87 27.18 -6.93 2.08
C PRO A 87 27.24 -5.54 2.72
N GLY A 88 26.67 -5.40 3.92
CA GLY A 88 26.67 -4.13 4.65
C GLY A 88 26.47 -4.31 6.15
N TYR A 89 26.93 -3.33 6.92
CA TYR A 89 26.70 -3.26 8.37
C TYR A 89 25.70 -2.15 8.68
N MET A 90 24.64 -2.50 9.40
CA MET A 90 23.67 -1.54 9.91
C MET A 90 23.99 -1.28 11.39
N LEU A 91 24.28 -0.03 11.73
CA LEU A 91 24.49 0.39 13.12
C LEU A 91 23.53 1.54 13.42
N ASP A 92 22.75 1.37 14.49
CA ASP A 92 21.87 2.44 14.98
C ASP A 92 22.73 3.45 15.75
N VAL A 93 22.86 4.66 15.21
CA VAL A 93 23.66 5.74 15.80
C VAL A 93 22.72 6.77 16.41
N LEU A 94 22.78 6.91 17.73
CA LEU A 94 22.07 8.00 18.41
C LEU A 94 22.88 9.29 18.29
N ILE A 95 22.52 10.14 17.34
CA ILE A 95 23.09 11.48 17.20
C ILE A 95 22.47 12.37 18.28
N GLY A 96 23.18 12.58 19.37
CA GLY A 96 22.80 13.55 20.39
C GLY A 96 22.77 14.96 19.79
N ILE A 97 21.70 15.71 20.05
CA ILE A 97 21.68 17.15 19.76
C ILE A 97 22.71 17.81 20.68
N ILE A 98 23.91 18.05 20.17
CA ILE A 98 24.92 18.84 20.87
C ILE A 98 24.31 20.23 21.09
N LYS A 99 24.02 20.57 22.35
CA LYS A 99 23.69 21.96 22.69
C LYS A 99 24.96 22.78 22.53
N ARG A 100 24.84 23.91 21.84
CA ARG A 100 25.90 24.90 21.57
C ARG A 100 26.58 25.47 22.82
N SER A 101 26.13 25.11 24.03
CA SER A 101 26.74 25.50 25.31
C SER A 101 28.07 24.80 25.60
N ASP A 102 28.31 23.63 25.01
CA ASP A 102 29.44 22.77 25.40
C ASP A 102 30.74 23.08 24.62
N PHE A 103 30.71 24.13 23.79
CA PHE A 103 31.86 24.62 23.02
C PHE A 103 32.52 25.85 23.66
N LEU A 104 32.02 26.32 24.80
CA LEU A 104 32.48 27.54 25.48
C LEU A 104 32.90 27.32 26.95
N GLU A 105 33.35 26.10 27.30
CA GLU A 105 34.19 25.87 28.49
C GLU A 105 35.51 25.17 28.09
#